data_AF-A0A2R4MFG1-F1
#
_entry.id   AF-A0A2R4MFG1-F1
#
_cell.length_a   1.000
_cell.length_b   1.000
_cell.length_c   1.000
_cell.angle_alpha   90.00
_cell.angle_beta   90.00
_cell.angle_gamma   90.00
#
_symmetry.space_group_name_H-M   'P 1'
#
loop_
_entity.id
_entity.type
_entity.pdbx_description
1 polymer ?
#
loop_
_entity_poly.entity_id
_entity_poly.type
_entity_poly.pdbx_seq_one_letter_code
_entity_poly.pdbx_strand_id
1 'polypeptide(L)' 'MKRRTKKLLGIPLLVAIMITYAVLGVLLYEFAFMQLPNWVQLIYFAVAGFGWFVPATWAIKWMSAPGPGENEDPYA' A
#
# COMPACT_ATOMS: atom_id res chain seq x y z
N MET A 1 17.93 -17.65 -11.83
CA MET A 1 18.22 -16.24 -11.46
C MET A 1 16.99 -15.63 -10.78
N LYS A 2 16.77 -15.82 -9.46
CA LYS A 2 15.38 -15.85 -8.95
C LYS A 2 15.03 -15.25 -7.57
N ARG A 3 15.96 -14.78 -6.72
CA ARG A 3 15.59 -14.23 -5.39
C ARG A 3 16.07 -12.79 -5.08
N ARG A 4 17.20 -12.34 -5.63
CA ARG A 4 17.82 -11.05 -5.23
C ARG A 4 17.13 -9.81 -5.83
N THR A 5 16.62 -9.89 -7.05
CA THR A 5 15.97 -8.75 -7.73
C THR A 5 14.59 -8.41 -7.14
N LYS A 6 13.81 -9.41 -6.70
CA LYS A 6 12.52 -9.18 -6.03
C LYS A 6 12.65 -8.47 -4.68
N LYS A 7 13.69 -8.79 -3.89
CA LYS A 7 13.96 -8.11 -2.62
C LYS A 7 14.40 -6.65 -2.79
N LEU A 8 15.11 -6.31 -3.88
CA LEU A 8 15.56 -4.95 -4.15
C LEU A 8 14.44 -4.04 -4.66
N LEU A 9 13.46 -4.58 -5.38
CA LEU A 9 12.32 -3.81 -5.91
C LEU A 9 11.14 -3.71 -4.92
N GLY A 10 11.09 -4.55 -3.89
CA GLY A 10 10.00 -4.54 -2.89
C GLY A 10 9.89 -3.23 -2.12
N ILE A 11 11.01 -2.71 -1.63
CA ILE A 11 11.05 -1.46 -0.84
C ILE A 11 10.58 -0.26 -1.67
N PRO A 12 11.14 0.04 -2.86
CA PRO A 12 10.70 1.20 -3.64
C PRO A 12 9.25 1.07 -4.12
N LEU A 13 8.75 -0.14 -4.38
CA LEU A 13 7.33 -0.32 -4.71
C LEU A 13 6.41 0.02 -3.53
N LEU A 14 6.75 -0.44 -2.32
CA LEU A 14 5.98 -0.14 -1.12
C LEU A 14 5.95 1.38 -0.86
N VAL A 15 7.10 2.04 -1.00
CA VAL A 15 7.22 3.51 -0.89
C VAL A 15 6.38 4.20 -1.98
N ALA A 16 6.43 3.76 -3.23
CA ALA A 16 5.65 4.34 -4.31
C ALA A 16 4.14 4.26 -4.03
N ILE A 17 3.64 3.09 -3.61
CA ILE A 17 2.24 2.88 -3.23
C ILE A 17 1.84 3.80 -2.07
N MET A 18 2.72 3.92 -1.06
CA MET A 18 2.50 4.78 0.09
C MET A 18 2.38 6.26 -0.33
N ILE A 19 3.28 6.74 -1.20
CA ILE A 19 3.23 8.11 -1.73
C ILE A 19 1.96 8.31 -2.54
N THR A 20 1.62 7.40 -3.46
CA THR A 20 0.40 7.49 -4.25
C THR A 20 -0.85 7.55 -3.38
N TYR A 21 -0.93 6.73 -2.33
CA TYR A 21 -2.05 6.75 -1.40
C TYR A 21 -2.15 8.09 -0.64
N ALA A 22 -1.02 8.61 -0.15
CA ALA A 22 -0.99 9.89 0.55
C ALA A 22 -1.42 11.04 -0.36
N VAL A 23 -0.92 11.09 -1.60
CA VAL A 23 -1.31 12.11 -2.58
C VAL A 23 -2.80 12.03 -2.89
N LEU A 24 -3.33 10.82 -3.14
CA LEU A 24 -4.76 10.65 -3.36
C LEU A 24 -5.60 11.07 -2.16
N GLY A 25 -5.15 10.76 -0.93
CA GLY A 25 -5.83 11.18 0.30
C GLY A 25 -5.87 12.69 0.48
N VAL A 26 -4.80 13.41 0.12
CA VAL A 26 -4.78 14.87 0.17
C VAL A 26 -5.69 15.47 -0.89
N LEU A 27 -5.60 14.98 -2.14
CA LEU A 27 -6.44 15.46 -3.23
C LEU A 27 -7.93 15.24 -2.92
N LEU A 28 -8.30 14.06 -2.43
CA LEU A 28 -9.69 13.75 -2.08
C LEU A 28 -10.18 14.65 -0.94
N TYR A 29 -9.33 14.93 0.05
CA TYR A 29 -9.65 15.84 1.14
C TYR A 29 -9.91 17.26 0.63
N GLU A 30 -9.02 17.78 -0.19
CA GLU A 30 -9.11 19.15 -0.71
C GLU A 30 -10.33 19.34 -1.60
N PHE A 31 -10.64 18.39 -2.48
CA PHE A 31 -11.79 18.49 -3.38
C PHE A 31 -13.14 18.24 -2.71
N ALA A 32 -13.24 17.27 -1.80
CA ALA A 32 -14.54 16.81 -1.30
C ALA A 32 -14.81 17.19 0.16
N PHE A 33 -13.78 17.38 1.00
CA PHE A 33 -13.94 17.49 2.45
C PHE A 33 -13.52 18.84 3.05
N MET A 34 -12.80 19.69 2.31
CA MET A 34 -12.35 20.99 2.80
C MET A 34 -13.50 21.96 3.09
N GLN A 35 -14.59 21.89 2.33
CA GLN A 35 -15.79 22.72 2.49
C GLN A 35 -16.79 22.12 3.51
N LEU A 36 -16.53 20.92 4.02
CA LEU A 36 -17.44 20.21 4.92
C LEU A 36 -17.17 20.56 6.40
N PRO A 37 -18.15 20.34 7.30
CA PRO A 37 -17.99 20.60 8.73
C PRO A 37 -16.84 19.80 9.35
N ASN A 38 -16.18 20.36 10.36
CA ASN A 38 -15.02 19.77 11.04
C ASN A 38 -15.23 18.32 11.53
N TRP A 39 -16.46 17.98 11.93
CA TRP A 39 -16.80 16.60 12.35
C TRP A 39 -16.68 15.58 11.22
N VAL A 40 -17.01 15.98 9.98
CA VAL A 40 -16.87 15.11 8.80
C VAL A 40 -15.40 14.96 8.42
N GLN A 41 -14.60 16.03 8.57
CA GLN A 41 -13.16 15.98 8.36
C GLN A 41 -12.50 14.98 9.34
N LEU A 42 -12.92 14.97 10.61
CA LEU A 42 -12.47 14.00 11.62
C LEU A 42 -12.75 12.55 11.21
N ILE A 43 -13.98 12.27 10.76
CA ILE A 43 -14.37 10.95 10.27
C ILE A 43 -13.55 10.56 9.04
N TYR A 44 -13.34 11.50 8.11
CA TYR A 44 -12.51 11.28 6.94
C TYR A 44 -11.09 10.88 7.33
N PHE A 45 -10.45 11.61 8.24
CA PHE A 45 -9.09 11.28 8.70
C PHE A 45 -9.02 9.92 9.40
N ALA A 46 -10.03 9.56 10.19
CA ALA A 46 -10.12 8.23 10.78
C ALA A 46 -10.21 7.16 9.67
N VAL A 47 -11.12 7.31 8.71
CA VAL A 47 -11.32 6.34 7.62
C VAL A 47 -10.12 6.26 6.69
N ALA A 48 -9.50 7.39 6.32
CA ALA A 48 -8.27 7.41 5.52
C ALA A 48 -7.10 6.78 6.29
N GLY A 49 -6.98 7.06 7.59
CA GLY A 49 -6.01 6.43 8.50
C GLY A 49 -6.25 4.94 8.76
N PHE A 50 -7.44 4.40 8.52
CA PHE A 50 -7.72 2.96 8.51
C PHE A 50 -7.78 2.35 7.09
N GLY A 51 -7.96 3.17 6.06
CA GLY A 51 -8.07 2.73 4.68
C GLY A 51 -6.73 2.32 4.08
N TRP A 52 -5.62 2.91 4.55
CA TRP A 52 -4.27 2.59 4.06
C TRP A 52 -3.84 1.14 4.33
N PHE A 53 -4.54 0.41 5.21
CA PHE A 53 -4.29 -1.01 5.45
C PHE A 53 -4.46 -1.84 4.17
N VAL A 54 -5.36 -1.45 3.26
CA VAL A 54 -5.56 -2.14 1.97
C VAL A 54 -4.30 -2.06 1.09
N PRO A 55 -3.76 -0.87 0.74
CA PRO A 55 -2.53 -0.79 -0.03
C PRO A 55 -1.33 -1.42 0.69
N ALA A 56 -1.26 -1.32 2.03
CA ALA A 56 -0.19 -1.94 2.81
C ALA A 56 -0.21 -3.48 2.70
N THR A 57 -1.38 -4.10 2.92
CA THR A 57 -1.54 -5.56 2.84
C THR A 57 -1.33 -6.09 1.41
N TRP A 58 -1.74 -5.33 0.39
CA TRP A 58 -1.48 -5.69 -1.00
C TRP A 58 0.02 -5.67 -1.33
N ALA A 59 0.73 -4.62 -0.90
CA ALA A 59 2.17 -4.50 -1.11
C ALA A 59 2.95 -5.61 -0.38
N ILE A 60 2.58 -5.91 0.88
CA ILE A 60 3.19 -6.99 1.66
C ILE A 60 2.93 -8.35 1.01
N LYS A 61 1.69 -8.62 0.57
CA LYS A 61 1.35 -9.87 -0.13
C LYS A 61 2.20 -10.06 -1.37
N TRP A 62 2.37 -9.00 -2.17
CA TRP A 62 3.22 -9.01 -3.36
C TRP A 62 4.70 -9.28 -3.04
N MET A 63 5.22 -8.71 -1.95
CA MET A 63 6.59 -8.98 -1.47
C MET A 63 6.77 -10.39 -0.91
N SER A 64 5.74 -10.92 -0.23
CA SER A 64 5.74 -12.26 0.36
C SER A 64 5.45 -13.38 -0.63
N ALA A 65 4.98 -13.04 -1.84
CA ALA A 65 4.60 -14.03 -2.85
C ALA A 65 5.85 -14.83 -3.30
N PRO A 66 5.86 -16.17 -3.13
CA PRO A 66 6.99 -17.00 -3.49
C PRO A 66 7.32 -16.89 -4.98
N GLY A 67 8.59 -17.02 -5.33
CA GLY A 67 9.01 -17.04 -6.73
C GLY A 67 8.43 -18.26 -7.44
N PRO A 68 8.10 -18.18 -8.75
CA PRO A 68 7.65 -19.38 -9.49
C PRO A 68 8.71 -20.48 -9.32
N GLY A 69 8.35 -21.71 -8.93
CA GLY A 69 9.28 -22.85 -8.82
C GLY A 69 9.94 -23.07 -7.45
N GLU A 70 9.45 -22.45 -6.37
CA GLU A 70 9.78 -22.83 -4.97
C GLU A 70 8.88 -23.98 -4.47
N ASN A 71 7.73 -24.13 -5.11
CA ASN A 71 6.69 -25.12 -4.83
C ASN A 71 6.93 -26.48 -5.52
N GLU A 72 8.06 -26.65 -6.21
CA GLU A 72 8.41 -27.85 -6.98
C GLU A 72 9.64 -28.58 -6.42
N ASP A 73 10.31 -28.03 -5.40
CA ASP A 73 11.49 -28.64 -4.77
C ASP A 73 11.14 -29.16 -3.36
N PRO A 74 10.96 -30.49 -3.17
CA PRO A 74 10.69 -31.08 -1.86
C PRO A 74 11.88 -31.06 -0.90
N TYR A 75 13.07 -30.62 -1.34
CA TYR A 75 14.33 -30.74 -0.60
C TYR A 75 15.18 -29.44 -0.56
N ALA A 76 14.63 -28.29 -0.96
CA ALA A 76 15.29 -26.97 -0.86
C ALA A 76 15.23 -26.33 0.53
#